data_AF-A0A939PF74-F1
#
_entry.id   AF-A0A939PF74-F1
#
_cell.length_a   1.000
_cell.length_b   1.000
_cell.length_c   1.000
_cell.angle_alpha   90.00
_cell.angle_beta   90.00
_cell.angle_gamma   90.00
#
_symmetry.space_group_name_H-M   'P 1'
#
loop_
_entity.id
_entity.type
_entity.pdbx_description
1 polymer ?
#
loop_
_entity_poly.entity_id
_entity_poly.type
_entity_poly.pdbx_seq_one_letter_code
_entity_poly.pdbx_strand_id
1 'polypeptide(L)' 'MDCDYRLDLGVFVLGQLSGPEEAQLRAHLYACPPCRAELTELQNVADILARARKGAGRRKRSGASLLWLSGACAARGPRP' A
#
# COMPACT_ATOMS: atom_id res chain seq x y z
N MET A 1 -9.59 -25.38 -5.04
CA MET A 1 -8.30 -25.67 -5.69
C MET A 1 -7.37 -24.51 -5.37
N ASP A 2 -6.32 -24.75 -4.58
CA ASP A 2 -5.28 -23.73 -4.36
C ASP A 2 -4.30 -23.77 -5.55
N CYS A 3 -4.03 -22.60 -6.11
CA CYS A 3 -2.98 -22.41 -7.10
C CYS A 3 -1.73 -21.87 -6.39
N ASP A 4 -0.54 -22.33 -6.78
CA ASP A 4 0.72 -21.91 -6.16
C ASP A 4 1.02 -20.40 -6.35
N TYR A 5 0.41 -19.79 -7.37
CA TYR A 5 0.61 -18.39 -7.75
C TYR A 5 -0.15 -17.35 -6.91
N ARG A 6 -0.88 -17.75 -5.88
CA ARG A 6 -1.74 -16.81 -5.12
C ARG A 6 -0.97 -15.69 -4.44
N LEU A 7 0.22 -15.97 -3.91
CA LEU A 7 1.08 -14.95 -3.32
C LEU A 7 1.65 -14.02 -4.41
N ASP A 8 2.06 -14.59 -5.54
CA ASP A 8 2.64 -13.83 -6.66
C ASP A 8 1.65 -12.85 -7.29
N LEU A 9 0.34 -13.14 -7.26
CA LEU A 9 -0.69 -12.20 -7.71
C LEU A 9 -0.63 -10.87 -6.96
N GLY A 10 -0.41 -10.89 -5.65
CA GLY A 10 -0.28 -9.69 -4.83
C GLY A 10 0.98 -8.87 -5.19
N VAL A 11 2.10 -9.56 -5.39
CA VAL A 11 3.37 -8.93 -5.80
C VAL A 11 3.25 -8.35 -7.21
N PHE A 12 2.56 -9.06 -8.10
CA PHE A 12 2.30 -8.66 -9.48
C PHE A 12 1.42 -7.40 -9.57
N VAL A 13 0.28 -7.32 -8.87
CA VAL A 13 -0.58 -6.12 -8.92
C VAL A 13 0.09 -4.87 -8.35
N LEU A 14 1.04 -5.05 -7.42
CA LEU A 14 1.83 -3.95 -6.87
C LEU A 14 3.00 -3.54 -7.78
N GLY A 15 3.18 -4.23 -8.91
CA GLY A 15 4.26 -3.99 -9.87
C GLY A 15 5.65 -4.33 -9.29
N GLN A 16 5.73 -5.35 -8.43
CA GLN A 16 6.98 -5.77 -7.79
C GLN A 16 7.50 -7.12 -8.29
N LEU A 17 6.74 -7.82 -9.14
CA LEU A 17 7.15 -9.06 -9.78
C LEU A 17 7.86 -8.73 -11.10
N SER A 18 8.98 -9.40 -11.41
CA SER A 18 9.76 -9.07 -12.60
C SER A 18 10.43 -10.29 -13.21
N GLY A 19 10.85 -10.15 -14.47
CA GLY A 19 11.64 -11.16 -15.17
C GLY A 19 10.88 -12.49 -15.37
N PRO A 20 11.52 -13.65 -15.14
CA PRO A 20 10.95 -14.95 -15.48
C PRO A 20 9.70 -15.29 -14.66
N GLU A 21 9.58 -14.79 -13.44
CA GLU A 21 8.42 -15.05 -12.56
C GLU A 21 7.18 -14.32 -13.08
N GLU A 22 7.33 -13.08 -13.53
CA GLU A 22 6.23 -12.33 -14.16
C GLU A 22 5.74 -13.03 -15.43
N ALA A 23 6.66 -13.49 -16.28
CA ALA A 23 6.31 -14.19 -17.52
C ALA A 23 5.54 -15.49 -17.25
N GLN A 24 5.97 -16.27 -16.25
CA GLN A 24 5.29 -17.50 -15.83
C GLN A 24 3.89 -17.22 -15.29
N LEU A 25 3.74 -16.21 -14.43
CA LEU A 25 2.44 -15.82 -13.91
C LEU A 25 1.50 -15.35 -15.03
N ARG A 26 2.00 -14.55 -15.97
CA ARG A 26 1.21 -14.12 -17.14
C ARG A 26 0.77 -15.32 -17.99
N ALA A 27 1.65 -16.28 -18.22
CA ALA A 27 1.30 -17.53 -18.91
C ALA A 27 0.18 -18.29 -18.18
N HIS A 28 0.29 -18.41 -16.86
CA HIS A 28 -0.72 -19.05 -16.02
C HIS A 28 -2.09 -18.36 -16.11
N LEU A 29 -2.12 -17.02 -16.11
CA LEU A 29 -3.36 -16.24 -16.20
C LEU A 29 -4.14 -16.46 -17.51
N TYR A 30 -3.50 -16.91 -18.59
CA TYR A 30 -4.23 -17.30 -19.81
C TYR A 30 -5.04 -18.58 -19.61
N ALA A 31 -4.56 -19.51 -18.80
CA ALA A 31 -5.16 -20.83 -18.60
C ALA A 31 -6.04 -20.94 -17.34
N CYS A 32 -5.94 -20.00 -16.39
CA CYS A 32 -6.58 -20.11 -15.08
C CYS A 32 -7.64 -19.01 -14.81
N PRO A 33 -8.94 -19.27 -15.06
CA PRO A 33 -10.02 -18.35 -14.72
C PRO A 33 -10.09 -17.93 -13.24
N PRO A 34 -9.90 -18.84 -12.25
CA PRO A 34 -9.90 -18.46 -10.83
C PRO A 34 -8.86 -17.40 -10.47
N CYS A 35 -7.61 -17.55 -10.94
CA CYS A 35 -6.56 -16.57 -10.68
C CYS A 35 -6.81 -15.23 -11.40
N ARG A 36 -7.49 -15.24 -12.56
CA ARG A 36 -7.93 -13.97 -13.19
C ARG A 36 -9.00 -13.26 -12.36
N ALA A 37 -9.92 -13.99 -11.75
CA ALA A 37 -10.92 -13.42 -10.87
C ALA A 37 -10.27 -12.80 -9.62
N GLU A 38 -9.37 -13.54 -8.96
CA GLU A 38 -8.60 -13.02 -7.81
C GLU A 38 -7.74 -11.81 -8.19
N LEU A 39 -7.12 -11.81 -9.38
CA LEU A 39 -6.37 -10.67 -9.89
C LEU A 39 -7.25 -9.42 -10.00
N THR A 40 -8.49 -9.58 -10.47
CA THR A 40 -9.45 -8.46 -10.62
C THR A 40 -9.82 -7.87 -9.26
N GLU A 41 -10.05 -8.71 -8.25
CA GLU A 41 -10.30 -8.26 -6.88
C GLU A 41 -9.10 -7.51 -6.30
N LEU A 42 -7.89 -8.00 -6.53
CA LEU A 42 -6.65 -7.38 -6.03
C LEU A 42 -6.33 -6.05 -6.72
N GLN A 43 -6.68 -5.86 -7.99
CA GLN A 43 -6.51 -4.59 -8.70
C GLN A 43 -7.26 -3.43 -8.02
N ASN A 44 -8.48 -3.68 -7.54
CA ASN A 44 -9.26 -2.68 -6.80
C ASN A 44 -8.52 -2.21 -5.53
N VAL A 45 -7.89 -3.14 -4.80
CA VAL A 45 -7.10 -2.83 -3.60
C VAL A 45 -5.83 -2.06 -3.96
N ALA A 46 -5.13 -2.48 -5.02
CA ALA A 46 -3.92 -1.81 -5.51
C ALA A 46 -4.19 -0.35 -5.88
N ASP A 47 -5.33 -0.05 -6.50
CA ASP A 47 -5.75 1.31 -6.85
C ASP A 47 -5.95 2.21 -5.61
N ILE A 48 -6.56 1.67 -4.55
CA ILE A 48 -6.73 2.39 -3.28
C ILE A 48 -5.35 2.70 -2.67
N LEU A 49 -4.45 1.72 -2.64
CA LEU A 49 -3.08 1.90 -2.13
C LEU A 49 -2.29 2.94 -2.96
N ALA A 50 -2.45 2.92 -4.28
CA ALA A 50 -1.83 3.89 -5.16
C ALA A 50 -2.32 5.33 -4.92
N ARG A 51 -3.58 5.51 -4.50
CA ARG A 51 -4.12 6.82 -4.07
C ARG A 51 -3.57 7.23 -2.71
N ALA A 52 -3.49 6.31 -1.75
CA ALA A 52 -2.93 6.58 -0.43
C ALA A 52 -1.46 7.03 -0.49
N ARG A 53 -0.64 6.42 -1.37
CA ARG A 53 0.76 6.85 -1.60
C ARG A 53 0.87 8.32 -2.04
N LYS A 54 -0.08 8.81 -2.85
CA LYS A 54 -0.11 10.21 -3.31
C LYS A 54 -0.53 11.19 -2.20
N GLY A 55 -1.46 10.79 -1.33
CA GLY A 55 -1.93 11.61 -0.19
C GLY A 55 -1.01 11.58 1.03
N ALA A 56 -0.23 10.50 1.20
CA ALA A 56 0.72 10.30 2.29
C ALA A 56 2.08 10.96 2.04
N GLY A 57 2.26 11.64 0.89
CA GLY A 57 3.41 12.49 0.68
C GLY A 57 3.54 13.43 1.88
N ARG A 58 4.71 13.42 2.53
CA ARG A 58 5.02 14.29 3.67
C ARG A 58 4.64 15.72 3.29
N ARG A 59 3.46 16.19 3.68
CA ARG A 59 3.28 17.61 3.94
C ARG A 59 4.42 17.91 4.89
N LYS A 60 5.39 18.75 4.49
CA LYS A 60 6.28 19.36 5.46
C LYS A 60 5.34 19.84 6.55
N ARG A 61 5.45 19.28 7.75
CA ARG A 61 4.71 19.77 8.92
C ARG A 61 5.26 21.17 9.18
N SER A 62 4.82 22.15 8.40
CA SER A 62 4.92 23.57 8.72
C SER A 62 3.85 23.84 9.77
N GLY A 63 4.00 23.20 10.91
CA GLY A 63 3.09 23.27 12.06
C GLY A 63 3.73 23.87 13.30
N ALA A 64 5.00 24.28 13.20
CA ALA A 64 5.56 25.33 14.05
C ALA A 64 5.84 26.52 13.13
N SER A 65 4.78 27.24 12.75
CA SER A 65 4.99 28.66 12.46
C SER A 65 5.45 29.29 13.76
N LEU A 66 6.65 29.88 13.76
CA LEU A 66 7.23 30.62 14.88
C LEU A 66 6.37 31.82 15.37
N LEU A 67 5.16 32.00 14.82
CA LEU A 67 4.24 33.10 15.12
C LEU A 67 3.10 32.76 16.08
N TRP A 68 2.98 31.55 16.63
CA TRP A 68 1.94 31.28 17.63
C TRP A 68 2.39 30.30 18.74
N LEU A 69 3.20 30.82 19.67
CA LEU A 69 3.52 30.17 20.95
C LEU A 69 2.52 30.58 22.04
N SER A 70 1.23 30.32 21.80
CA SER A 70 0.19 30.42 22.85
C SER A 70 -0.41 29.05 23.20
N GLY A 71 0.44 28.00 23.15
CA GLY A 71 0.07 26.64 23.53
C GLY A 71 0.23 26.40 25.03
N ALA A 72 -0.86 26.56 25.77
CA ALA A 72 -0.97 26.28 27.20
C ALA A 72 -1.13 24.78 27.50
N CYS A 73 -0.03 24.01 27.43
CA CYS A 73 0.04 22.66 28.01
C CYS A 73 1.28 22.53 28.89
N ALA A 74 1.28 23.23 30.03
CA ALA A 74 2.18 22.97 31.15
C ALA A 74 1.34 22.71 32.40
N ALA A 75 0.79 21.49 32.52
CA ALA A 75 0.07 21.08 33.72
C ALA A 75 0.68 19.81 34.31
N ARG A 76 1.49 20.04 35.36
CA ARG A 76 1.81 19.17 36.50
C ARG A 76 2.54 17.84 36.21
N GLY A 77 3.86 17.86 36.39
CA GLY A 77 4.62 16.66 36.75
C GLY A 77 4.35 16.21 38.20
N PRO A 78 4.67 14.95 38.55
CA PRO A 78 4.42 14.41 39.88
C PRO A 78 5.31 15.11 40.93
N ARG A 79 4.72 15.44 42.09
CA ARG A 79 5.42 16.01 43.26
C ARG A 79 6.00 14.88 44.14
N PRO A 80 7.13 15.12 44.85
CA PRO A 80 7.84 14.12 45.65
C PRO A 80 7.05 13.62 46.86
#